data_AF-A0A7Y5GXG3-F1
#
_entry.id   AF-A0A7Y5GXG3-F1
#
_cell.length_a   1.000
_cell.length_b   1.000
_cell.length_c   1.000
_cell.angle_alpha   90.00
_cell.angle_beta   90.00
_cell.angle_gamma   90.00
#
_symmetry.space_group_name_H-M   'P 1'
#
loop_
_entity.id
_entity.type
_entity.pdbx_description
1 polymer ?
#
loop_
_entity_poly.entity_id
_entity_poly.type
_entity_poly.pdbx_seq_one_letter_code
_entity_poly.pdbx_strand_id
1 'polypeptide(L)'
;MFLTHALPSWIVLVTLSTLFPHDVCAHGGFPTALGVSRVGGVTSGALVVYTNFGVLVDHDGLRLVCEEQYGGSGQPVVVLPTDDVFIAGHFKGIARSEDAGCTLESAPVAGNGLFVREFAQTLSGELYLVTSTGGGTNGVYVSDDIGKSWRLFGPGSKDLFFTGIRVLNGEGDLATVGIDGDSFFLSYYFAADNKWESIALPQFSTDSGFGGQPVLLDCSSTSLHCLVAGTDDNARRIVEVGGDGNTKVVFDQPTAISVIAGYSPAGEMFVGDGVQLLRSSDQRTWTPIFGIDSPTCISRLGEEFFVCSNPYLPDSFLVTKSTDNGGTWSVTIHRFDEIVSLQKCSADSQLSVNCAAPWTQLASDFGIEEIPDAGSPSEGDVQPTDTSKSEVEDSPSAPPKTNPGESGCVTHSPMMPIGGVGGLVILACVMTWVRGGRRVRKV
;
A
#
# COMPACT_ATOMS: atom_id res chain seq x y z
N MET A 1 46.71 -64.43 -27.03
CA MET A 1 46.42 -63.48 -28.13
C MET A 1 45.35 -62.55 -27.61
N PHE A 2 45.63 -61.25 -27.65
CA PHE A 2 44.84 -60.14 -27.11
C PHE A 2 43.36 -60.20 -27.49
N LEU A 3 42.46 -59.84 -26.57
CA LEU A 3 41.50 -58.75 -26.77
C LEU A 3 40.73 -58.49 -25.46
N THR A 4 41.10 -57.40 -24.79
CA THR A 4 40.30 -56.73 -23.76
C THR A 4 39.26 -55.85 -24.44
N HIS A 5 37.98 -56.22 -24.36
CA HIS A 5 36.88 -55.33 -24.69
C HIS A 5 36.22 -54.85 -23.41
N ALA A 6 36.60 -53.62 -23.02
CA ALA A 6 35.82 -52.78 -22.13
C ALA A 6 34.70 -52.14 -22.96
N LEU A 7 33.46 -52.27 -22.49
CA LEU A 7 32.27 -51.60 -22.99
C LEU A 7 31.32 -51.37 -21.80
N PRO A 8 30.44 -50.37 -21.87
CA PRO A 8 30.64 -49.08 -21.24
C PRO A 8 29.79 -48.92 -19.98
N SER A 9 30.22 -48.03 -19.10
CA SER A 9 29.45 -47.54 -17.95
C SER A 9 28.13 -46.94 -18.44
N TRP A 10 27.06 -47.72 -18.38
CA TRP A 10 25.71 -47.20 -18.52
C TRP A 10 25.44 -46.30 -17.33
N ILE A 11 25.27 -45.03 -17.68
CA ILE A 11 24.85 -43.91 -16.85
C ILE A 11 23.54 -44.30 -16.16
N VAL A 12 23.61 -44.57 -14.85
CA VAL A 12 22.47 -44.55 -13.95
C VAL A 12 22.39 -43.12 -13.40
N LEU A 13 21.92 -42.19 -14.25
CA LEU A 13 21.42 -40.88 -13.83
C LEU A 13 20.00 -41.12 -13.29
N VAL A 14 19.92 -41.64 -12.07
CA VAL A 14 18.66 -41.67 -11.32
C VAL A 14 18.32 -40.23 -10.98
N THR A 15 17.38 -39.70 -11.76
CA THR A 15 16.38 -38.69 -11.44
C THR A 15 16.34 -38.27 -9.97
N LEU A 16 17.24 -37.37 -9.58
CA LEU A 16 17.18 -36.59 -8.34
C LEU A 16 16.53 -35.22 -8.63
N SER A 17 15.46 -35.23 -9.42
CA SER A 17 14.78 -34.02 -9.91
C SER A 17 13.34 -33.90 -9.39
N THR A 18 12.89 -34.82 -8.55
CA THR A 18 11.55 -34.79 -7.92
C THR A 18 11.61 -34.45 -6.43
N LEU A 19 12.75 -33.91 -5.97
CA LEU A 19 12.95 -33.36 -4.62
C LEU A 19 13.29 -31.86 -4.70
N PHE A 20 12.81 -31.16 -5.73
CA PHE A 20 12.79 -29.70 -5.64
C PHE A 20 11.70 -29.35 -4.63
N PRO A 21 12.04 -28.67 -3.52
CA PRO A 21 11.04 -28.19 -2.59
C PRO A 21 10.01 -27.37 -3.37
N HIS A 22 8.74 -27.54 -3.01
CA HIS A 22 7.65 -26.70 -3.46
C HIS A 22 8.09 -25.24 -3.47
N ASP A 23 7.74 -24.51 -4.54
CA ASP A 23 8.07 -23.09 -4.70
C ASP A 23 7.72 -22.35 -3.41
N VAL A 24 8.75 -22.02 -2.62
CA VAL A 24 8.61 -21.13 -1.48
C VAL A 24 8.42 -19.75 -2.11
N CYS A 25 7.17 -19.38 -2.39
CA CYS A 25 6.83 -18.02 -2.78
C CYS A 25 7.03 -17.17 -1.53
N ALA A 26 8.25 -16.68 -1.33
CA ALA A 26 8.53 -15.68 -0.32
C ALA A 26 7.67 -14.45 -0.63
N HIS A 27 6.72 -14.16 0.26
CA HIS A 27 5.94 -12.94 0.21
C HIS A 27 6.92 -11.76 0.17
N GLY A 28 6.72 -10.84 -0.78
CA GLY A 28 7.76 -9.97 -1.36
C GLY A 28 8.39 -8.90 -0.46
N GLY A 29 8.34 -9.02 0.87
CA GLY A 29 8.98 -8.09 1.80
C GLY A 29 8.79 -8.50 3.26
N PHE A 30 9.56 -7.88 4.15
CA PHE A 30 9.34 -8.02 5.59
C PHE A 30 7.95 -7.47 5.97
N PRO A 31 7.23 -8.13 6.88
CA PRO A 31 5.98 -7.63 7.45
C PRO A 31 6.11 -6.19 7.93
N THR A 32 5.34 -5.29 7.33
CA THR A 32 5.44 -3.85 7.56
C THR A 32 4.05 -3.25 7.67
N ALA A 33 3.79 -2.49 8.75
CA ALA A 33 2.60 -1.64 8.82
C ALA A 33 2.83 -0.37 7.98
N LEU A 34 1.89 -0.05 7.11
CA LEU A 34 1.95 1.03 6.13
C LEU A 34 1.04 2.21 6.50
N GLY A 35 0.09 2.02 7.41
CA GLY A 35 -0.80 3.08 7.87
C GLY A 35 -1.75 2.61 8.96
N VAL A 36 -2.37 3.58 9.62
CA VAL A 36 -3.36 3.33 10.68
C VAL A 36 -4.57 4.23 10.46
N SER A 37 -5.77 3.69 10.64
CA SER A 37 -7.01 4.45 10.63
C SER A 37 -7.97 3.92 11.69
N ARG A 38 -9.18 4.48 11.73
CA ARG A 38 -10.30 3.96 12.52
C ARG A 38 -11.50 3.72 11.64
N VAL A 39 -12.27 2.69 12.00
CA VAL A 39 -13.57 2.44 11.39
C VAL A 39 -14.48 3.66 11.56
N GLY A 40 -15.16 4.03 10.48
CA GLY A 40 -16.06 5.16 10.37
C GLY A 40 -15.40 6.53 10.40
N GLY A 41 -14.06 6.61 10.40
CA GLY A 41 -13.36 7.87 10.55
C GLY A 41 -13.60 8.56 11.89
N VAL A 42 -14.21 7.87 12.86
CA VAL A 42 -14.54 8.40 14.19
C VAL A 42 -13.47 8.03 15.21
N THR A 43 -13.31 8.85 16.24
CA THR A 43 -12.25 8.71 17.26
C THR A 43 -12.38 7.49 18.15
N SER A 44 -13.55 6.84 18.18
CA SER A 44 -13.82 5.66 19.03
C SER A 44 -14.03 4.35 18.27
N GLY A 45 -13.85 4.34 16.94
CA GLY A 45 -13.99 3.12 16.13
C GLY A 45 -12.84 2.14 16.35
N ALA A 46 -13.04 0.88 15.91
CA ALA A 46 -11.98 -0.12 15.87
C ALA A 46 -10.74 0.40 15.14
N LEU A 47 -9.55 0.01 15.62
CA LEU A 47 -8.31 0.38 14.96
C LEU A 47 -8.15 -0.47 13.70
N VAL A 48 -7.73 0.16 12.61
CA VAL A 48 -7.40 -0.52 11.36
C VAL A 48 -5.93 -0.28 11.07
N VAL A 49 -5.16 -1.35 10.86
CA VAL A 49 -3.75 -1.28 10.51
C VAL A 49 -3.57 -1.85 9.11
N TYR A 50 -3.09 -1.03 8.19
CA TYR A 50 -2.75 -1.46 6.84
C TYR A 50 -1.36 -2.07 6.86
N THR A 51 -1.19 -3.25 6.26
CA THR A 51 0.11 -3.91 6.14
C THR A 51 0.41 -4.24 4.67
N ASN A 52 1.62 -4.69 4.39
CA ASN A 52 2.01 -5.22 3.08
C ASN A 52 1.65 -6.70 2.86
N PHE A 53 0.76 -7.25 3.68
CA PHE A 53 0.23 -8.61 3.57
C PHE A 53 -1.27 -8.68 3.88
N GLY A 54 -1.92 -7.55 4.16
CA GLY A 54 -3.34 -7.50 4.48
C GLY A 54 -3.77 -6.24 5.20
N VAL A 55 -5.00 -6.29 5.71
CA VAL A 55 -5.56 -5.30 6.62
C VAL A 55 -5.87 -5.99 7.93
N LEU A 56 -5.39 -5.43 9.03
CA LEU A 56 -5.70 -5.89 10.37
C LEU A 56 -6.76 -4.98 10.98
N VAL A 57 -7.82 -5.57 11.53
CA VAL A 57 -8.91 -4.83 12.19
C VAL A 57 -9.01 -5.28 13.64
N ASP A 58 -8.95 -4.32 14.57
CA ASP A 58 -9.02 -4.56 16.01
C ASP A 58 -10.41 -4.22 16.59
N HIS A 59 -11.33 -5.18 16.52
CA HIS A 59 -12.63 -5.10 17.20
C HIS A 59 -12.58 -5.80 18.57
N ASP A 60 -12.11 -7.05 18.57
CA ASP A 60 -12.01 -7.96 19.71
C ASP A 60 -10.66 -8.71 19.68
N GLY A 61 -9.63 -8.04 19.17
CA GLY A 61 -8.36 -8.62 18.75
C GLY A 61 -8.10 -8.39 17.26
N LEU A 62 -6.83 -8.45 16.86
CA LEU A 62 -6.39 -8.22 15.49
C LEU A 62 -6.86 -9.35 14.58
N ARG A 63 -7.68 -9.01 13.58
CA ARG A 63 -8.17 -9.95 12.57
C ARG A 63 -7.71 -9.56 11.18
N LEU A 64 -7.29 -10.55 10.40
CA LEU A 64 -6.73 -10.34 9.06
C LEU A 64 -7.80 -10.43 7.96
N VAL A 65 -7.80 -9.43 7.07
CA VAL A 65 -8.28 -9.53 5.70
C VAL A 65 -7.06 -9.57 4.78
N CYS A 66 -6.76 -10.72 4.16
CA CYS A 66 -5.54 -10.91 3.37
C CYS A 66 -5.57 -10.17 2.02
N GLU A 67 -4.41 -9.96 1.41
CA GLU A 67 -4.30 -9.28 0.11
C GLU A 67 -4.99 -10.03 -1.04
N GLU A 68 -4.97 -11.35 -1.02
CA GLU A 68 -5.59 -12.20 -2.02
C GLU A 68 -7.10 -11.91 -2.13
N GLN A 69 -7.73 -11.53 -1.01
CA GLN A 69 -9.16 -11.24 -0.99
C GLN A 69 -9.50 -10.07 -1.90
N TYR A 70 -8.76 -8.96 -1.83
CA TYR A 70 -9.06 -7.73 -2.59
C TYR A 70 -8.20 -7.54 -3.85
N GLY A 71 -7.67 -8.63 -4.41
CA GLY A 71 -7.06 -8.62 -5.75
C GLY A 71 -5.54 -8.78 -5.80
N GLY A 72 -4.91 -9.20 -4.69
CA GLY A 72 -3.51 -9.61 -4.61
C GLY A 72 -2.53 -8.47 -4.39
N SER A 73 -1.27 -8.74 -4.72
CA SER A 73 -0.14 -7.88 -4.35
C SER A 73 -0.24 -6.45 -4.89
N GLY A 74 -0.04 -5.52 -3.98
CA GLY A 74 -0.07 -4.09 -4.19
C GLY A 74 -0.07 -3.42 -2.83
N GLN A 75 0.14 -2.12 -2.77
CA GLN A 75 -0.10 -1.38 -1.52
C GLN A 75 -1.56 -0.91 -1.61
N PRO A 76 -2.56 -1.76 -1.26
CA PRO A 76 -3.94 -1.34 -1.32
C PRO A 76 -4.11 -0.14 -0.40
N VAL A 77 -4.95 0.78 -0.81
CA VAL A 77 -5.50 1.75 0.12
C VAL A 77 -6.87 1.28 0.52
N VAL A 78 -7.14 1.32 1.81
CA VAL A 78 -8.38 0.75 2.36
C VAL A 78 -9.07 1.82 3.20
N VAL A 79 -10.39 1.78 3.21
CA VAL A 79 -11.23 2.57 4.12
C VAL A 79 -12.35 1.68 4.62
N LEU A 80 -12.68 1.79 5.91
CA LEU A 80 -13.82 1.13 6.54
C LEU A 80 -14.81 2.21 6.96
N PRO A 81 -15.76 2.63 6.10
CA PRO A 81 -16.70 3.71 6.42
C PRO A 81 -17.67 3.36 7.55
N THR A 82 -17.89 2.07 7.79
CA THR A 82 -18.68 1.49 8.89
C THR A 82 -18.04 0.14 9.26
N ASP A 83 -18.50 -0.49 10.35
CA ASP A 83 -18.01 -1.81 10.77
C ASP A 83 -18.20 -2.88 9.68
N ASP A 84 -19.32 -2.80 8.95
CA ASP A 84 -19.65 -3.80 7.93
C ASP A 84 -19.15 -3.46 6.53
N VAL A 85 -18.77 -2.20 6.25
CA VAL A 85 -18.36 -1.81 4.90
C VAL A 85 -16.85 -1.75 4.82
N PHE A 86 -16.29 -2.56 3.93
CA PHE A 86 -14.87 -2.57 3.60
C PHE A 86 -14.69 -2.14 2.15
N ILE A 87 -13.84 -1.15 1.90
CA ILE A 87 -13.53 -0.67 0.54
C ILE A 87 -12.01 -0.70 0.36
N ALA A 88 -11.55 -1.41 -0.67
CA ALA A 88 -10.15 -1.47 -1.06
C ALA A 88 -9.94 -0.88 -2.45
N GLY A 89 -9.06 0.08 -2.56
CA GLY A 89 -8.54 0.62 -3.81
C GLY A 89 -7.24 -0.06 -4.18
N HIS A 90 -7.12 -0.47 -5.45
CA HIS A 90 -5.96 -1.18 -5.98
C HIS A 90 -5.66 -0.72 -7.41
N PHE A 91 -4.63 -1.30 -8.04
CA PHE A 91 -4.20 -0.94 -9.40
C PHE A 91 -5.25 -1.19 -10.50
N LYS A 92 -6.28 -2.00 -10.22
CA LYS A 92 -7.30 -2.38 -11.20
C LYS A 92 -8.66 -1.73 -10.93
N GLY A 93 -8.79 -0.94 -9.86
CA GLY A 93 -10.04 -0.28 -9.49
C GLY A 93 -10.32 -0.37 -7.99
N ILE A 94 -11.59 -0.56 -7.66
CA ILE A 94 -12.07 -0.66 -6.27
C ILE A 94 -12.81 -1.98 -6.08
N ALA A 95 -12.53 -2.64 -4.97
CA ALA A 95 -13.34 -3.70 -4.42
C ALA A 95 -14.09 -3.20 -3.18
N ARG A 96 -15.34 -3.61 -3.02
CA ARG A 96 -16.21 -3.21 -1.92
C ARG A 96 -16.92 -4.43 -1.35
N SER A 97 -17.07 -4.46 -0.04
CA SER A 97 -17.80 -5.46 0.74
C SER A 97 -18.81 -4.75 1.65
N GLU A 98 -19.95 -5.39 1.90
CA GLU A 98 -20.95 -5.00 2.90
C GLU A 98 -21.02 -5.98 4.09
N ASP A 99 -20.02 -6.85 4.20
CA ASP A 99 -19.90 -7.91 5.20
C ASP A 99 -18.48 -7.99 5.77
N ALA A 100 -17.90 -6.82 6.08
CA ALA A 100 -16.59 -6.64 6.72
C ALA A 100 -15.43 -7.34 5.99
N GLY A 101 -15.52 -7.46 4.66
CA GLY A 101 -14.50 -8.09 3.82
C GLY A 101 -14.74 -9.57 3.50
N CYS A 102 -15.83 -10.19 3.99
CA CYS A 102 -16.11 -11.61 3.71
C CYS A 102 -16.39 -11.89 2.23
N THR A 103 -17.10 -10.98 1.55
CA THR A 103 -17.46 -11.06 0.14
C THR A 103 -17.13 -9.73 -0.55
N LEU A 104 -16.38 -9.77 -1.64
CA LEU A 104 -16.05 -8.57 -2.40
C LEU A 104 -16.76 -8.51 -3.75
N GLU A 105 -17.23 -7.32 -4.05
CA GLU A 105 -17.78 -6.93 -5.33
C GLU A 105 -16.91 -5.83 -5.94
N SER A 106 -16.73 -5.87 -7.26
CA SER A 106 -16.08 -4.76 -7.96
C SER A 106 -17.00 -3.54 -7.90
N ALA A 107 -16.50 -2.43 -7.34
CA ALA A 107 -17.22 -1.17 -7.36
C ALA A 107 -16.82 -0.37 -8.60
N PRO A 108 -17.78 0.10 -9.41
CA PRO A 108 -17.46 0.86 -10.60
C PRO A 108 -16.91 2.24 -10.22
N VAL A 109 -15.61 2.43 -10.41
CA VAL A 109 -15.02 3.76 -10.58
C VAL A 109 -15.16 4.14 -12.05
N ALA A 110 -15.27 5.44 -12.34
CA ALA A 110 -15.37 5.98 -13.69
C ALA A 110 -14.07 5.73 -14.52
N GLY A 111 -13.86 4.49 -14.94
CA GLY A 111 -12.75 4.07 -15.79
C GLY A 111 -12.12 2.75 -15.31
N ASN A 112 -12.01 1.78 -16.23
CA ASN A 112 -11.22 0.57 -15.99
C ASN A 112 -9.74 0.94 -15.79
N GLY A 113 -9.10 0.32 -14.80
CA GLY A 113 -7.64 0.41 -14.61
C GLY A 113 -7.16 1.76 -14.05
N LEU A 114 -7.96 2.43 -13.23
CA LEU A 114 -7.49 3.54 -12.40
C LEU A 114 -6.80 2.99 -11.15
N PHE A 115 -5.60 3.49 -10.84
CA PHE A 115 -4.93 3.16 -9.59
C PHE A 115 -5.39 4.13 -8.51
N VAL A 116 -6.12 3.62 -7.52
CA VAL A 116 -6.53 4.40 -6.35
C VAL A 116 -5.33 4.59 -5.43
N ARG A 117 -5.05 5.85 -5.09
CA ARG A 117 -3.85 6.23 -4.33
C ARG A 117 -4.12 6.50 -2.86
N GLU A 118 -5.30 7.03 -2.55
CA GLU A 118 -5.70 7.32 -1.18
C GLU A 118 -7.20 7.56 -1.09
N PHE A 119 -7.79 7.27 0.07
CA PHE A 119 -9.15 7.64 0.46
C PHE A 119 -9.13 8.72 1.55
N ALA A 120 -10.17 9.55 1.57
CA ALA A 120 -10.50 10.38 2.71
C ALA A 120 -12.00 10.27 3.02
N GLN A 121 -12.36 10.46 4.28
CA GLN A 121 -13.75 10.40 4.75
C GLN A 121 -14.04 11.63 5.59
N THR A 122 -15.20 12.24 5.37
CA THR A 122 -15.73 13.34 6.20
C THR A 122 -16.42 12.79 7.44
N LEU A 123 -16.66 13.65 8.44
CA LEU A 123 -17.44 13.27 9.62
C LEU A 123 -18.90 12.88 9.29
N SER A 124 -19.44 13.41 8.19
CA SER A 124 -20.78 13.08 7.68
C SER A 124 -20.84 11.73 6.95
N GLY A 125 -19.67 11.14 6.65
CA GLY A 125 -19.56 9.84 5.98
C GLY A 125 -19.38 9.91 4.47
N GLU A 126 -19.33 11.09 3.86
CA GLU A 126 -18.94 11.24 2.44
C GLU A 126 -17.51 10.75 2.23
N LEU A 127 -17.31 9.97 1.17
CA LEU A 127 -16.01 9.40 0.81
C LEU A 127 -15.43 10.12 -0.38
N TYR A 128 -14.14 10.38 -0.30
CA TYR A 128 -13.34 10.91 -1.38
C TYR A 128 -12.20 9.95 -1.68
N LEU A 129 -11.79 9.93 -2.93
CA LEU A 129 -10.57 9.25 -3.31
C LEU A 129 -9.82 10.05 -4.36
N VAL A 130 -8.53 9.76 -4.46
CA VAL A 130 -7.70 10.22 -5.56
C VAL A 130 -7.15 9.04 -6.34
N THR A 131 -7.07 9.22 -7.65
CA THR A 131 -6.45 8.23 -8.53
C THR A 131 -5.19 8.78 -9.17
N SER A 132 -4.24 7.89 -9.44
CA SER A 132 -3.13 8.14 -10.35
C SER A 132 -3.16 7.10 -11.46
N THR A 133 -2.40 7.33 -12.53
CA THR A 133 -1.95 6.30 -13.49
C THR A 133 -3.03 5.27 -13.90
N GLY A 134 -3.59 5.42 -15.09
CA GLY A 134 -4.57 4.44 -15.55
C GLY A 134 -5.05 4.68 -16.98
N GLY A 135 -5.95 3.82 -17.44
CA GLY A 135 -6.60 3.98 -18.75
C GLY A 135 -7.62 5.12 -18.79
N GLY A 136 -8.05 5.63 -17.61
CA GLY A 136 -9.07 6.66 -17.44
C GLY A 136 -8.52 8.06 -17.13
N THR A 137 -9.42 8.98 -16.79
CA THR A 137 -9.08 10.30 -16.25
C THR A 137 -8.64 10.12 -14.80
N ASN A 138 -7.46 10.60 -14.42
CA ASN A 138 -7.09 10.67 -13.02
C ASN A 138 -7.79 11.86 -12.38
N GLY A 139 -8.25 11.74 -11.14
CA GLY A 139 -9.09 12.77 -10.54
C GLY A 139 -9.29 12.63 -9.06
N VAL A 140 -9.93 13.66 -8.48
CA VAL A 140 -10.60 13.57 -7.19
C VAL A 140 -12.04 13.11 -7.43
N TYR A 141 -12.40 11.97 -6.85
CA TYR A 141 -13.74 11.40 -6.94
C TYR A 141 -14.44 11.45 -5.59
N VAL A 142 -15.76 11.55 -5.63
CA VAL A 142 -16.62 11.53 -4.43
C VAL A 142 -17.67 10.44 -4.55
N SER A 143 -18.02 9.86 -3.42
CA SER A 143 -19.16 8.97 -3.22
C SER A 143 -19.98 9.45 -2.02
N ASP A 144 -21.28 9.63 -2.25
CA ASP A 144 -22.32 9.97 -1.28
C ASP A 144 -23.17 8.75 -0.87
N ASP A 145 -22.81 7.56 -1.36
CA ASP A 145 -23.52 6.29 -1.17
C ASP A 145 -22.60 5.19 -0.59
N ILE A 146 -21.60 5.61 0.19
CA ILE A 146 -20.67 4.72 0.91
C ILE A 146 -19.92 3.80 -0.08
N GLY A 147 -19.42 4.39 -1.16
CA GLY A 147 -18.56 3.76 -2.15
C GLY A 147 -19.28 2.89 -3.19
N LYS A 148 -20.61 2.94 -3.28
CA LYS A 148 -21.37 2.19 -4.30
C LYS A 148 -21.23 2.82 -5.69
N SER A 149 -21.17 4.14 -5.76
CA SER A 149 -20.92 4.89 -6.99
C SER A 149 -19.96 6.05 -6.76
N TRP A 150 -19.23 6.41 -7.83
CA TRP A 150 -18.19 7.43 -7.79
C TRP A 150 -18.37 8.40 -8.95
N ARG A 151 -18.27 9.70 -8.67
CA ARG A 151 -18.30 10.76 -9.69
C ARG A 151 -17.08 11.67 -9.56
N LEU A 152 -16.60 12.17 -10.70
CA LEU A 152 -15.55 13.18 -10.70
C LEU A 152 -16.05 14.42 -9.96
N PHE A 153 -15.28 14.87 -8.98
CA PHE A 153 -15.62 16.00 -8.11
C PHE A 153 -14.66 17.18 -8.29
N GLY A 154 -13.38 16.88 -8.48
CA GLY A 154 -12.33 17.88 -8.58
C GLY A 154 -11.58 17.89 -9.90
N PRO A 155 -10.35 18.45 -9.90
CA PRO A 155 -9.51 18.46 -11.08
C PRO A 155 -9.33 17.05 -11.60
N GLY A 156 -9.35 16.90 -12.92
CA GLY A 156 -9.12 15.62 -13.54
C GLY A 156 -8.48 15.73 -14.91
N SER A 157 -7.42 14.95 -15.12
CA SER A 157 -6.70 14.85 -16.38
C SER A 157 -6.07 13.45 -16.48
N LYS A 158 -5.77 12.99 -17.71
CA LYS A 158 -4.99 11.76 -17.89
C LYS A 158 -3.54 11.93 -17.44
N ASP A 159 -3.04 13.16 -17.51
CA ASP A 159 -1.65 13.49 -17.25
C ASP A 159 -1.44 13.95 -15.79
N LEU A 160 -2.49 14.01 -14.96
CA LEU A 160 -2.35 14.39 -13.56
C LEU A 160 -2.19 13.14 -12.69
N PHE A 161 -1.18 13.11 -11.82
CA PHE A 161 -0.92 12.00 -10.90
C PHE A 161 -1.11 12.47 -9.47
N PHE A 162 -2.28 12.22 -8.90
CA PHE A 162 -2.54 12.53 -7.50
C PHE A 162 -1.81 11.55 -6.59
N THR A 163 -1.37 12.04 -5.44
CA THR A 163 -0.56 11.25 -4.49
C THR A 163 -1.15 11.19 -3.10
N GLY A 164 -1.97 12.16 -2.71
CA GLY A 164 -2.74 12.09 -1.48
C GLY A 164 -3.90 13.07 -1.41
N ILE A 165 -4.83 12.86 -0.46
CA ILE A 165 -6.04 13.65 -0.23
C ILE A 165 -6.36 13.76 1.26
N ARG A 166 -6.76 14.95 1.71
CA ARG A 166 -7.18 15.21 3.10
C ARG A 166 -8.49 15.98 3.11
N VAL A 167 -9.36 15.63 4.06
CA VAL A 167 -10.53 16.45 4.43
C VAL A 167 -10.06 17.49 5.44
N LEU A 168 -10.37 18.75 5.17
CA LEU A 168 -10.06 19.88 6.05
C LEU A 168 -11.26 20.16 6.95
N ASN A 169 -11.01 20.60 8.19
CA ASN A 169 -12.04 20.97 9.17
C ASN A 169 -13.10 19.89 9.46
N GLY A 170 -12.87 18.64 9.06
CA GLY A 170 -13.80 17.51 9.20
C GLY A 170 -14.98 17.51 8.22
N GLU A 171 -15.13 18.54 7.40
CA GLU A 171 -16.33 18.81 6.60
C GLU A 171 -15.94 19.42 5.26
N GLY A 172 -16.38 18.79 4.14
CA GLY A 172 -16.53 19.35 2.77
C GLY A 172 -15.32 19.97 2.05
N ASP A 173 -14.45 20.69 2.75
CA ASP A 173 -13.22 21.28 2.26
C ASP A 173 -12.17 20.19 2.10
N LEU A 174 -11.42 20.26 1.00
CA LEU A 174 -10.44 19.24 0.64
C LEU A 174 -9.10 19.86 0.30
N ALA A 175 -8.05 19.11 0.57
CA ALA A 175 -6.72 19.33 0.03
C ALA A 175 -6.25 18.08 -0.70
N THR A 176 -5.58 18.26 -1.83
CA THR A 176 -4.89 17.17 -2.53
C THR A 176 -3.62 17.68 -3.17
N VAL A 177 -2.71 16.78 -3.47
CA VAL A 177 -1.46 17.07 -4.16
C VAL A 177 -1.35 16.18 -5.39
N GLY A 178 -0.97 16.80 -6.51
CA GLY A 178 -0.87 16.13 -7.80
C GLY A 178 0.33 16.61 -8.60
N ILE A 179 0.94 15.67 -9.32
CA ILE A 179 2.05 15.92 -10.23
C ILE A 179 1.49 15.99 -11.63
N ASP A 180 1.72 17.11 -12.31
CA ASP A 180 1.43 17.23 -13.73
C ASP A 180 2.48 16.43 -14.53
N GLY A 181 2.03 15.48 -15.34
CA GLY A 181 2.86 14.50 -16.03
C GLY A 181 3.64 15.05 -17.22
N ASP A 182 3.19 16.16 -17.78
CA ASP A 182 3.88 16.83 -18.89
C ASP A 182 5.00 17.73 -18.38
N SER A 183 4.75 18.42 -17.27
CA SER A 183 5.65 19.43 -16.73
C SER A 183 6.46 18.98 -15.51
N PHE A 184 6.07 17.86 -14.90
CA PHE A 184 6.59 17.36 -13.64
C PHE A 184 6.58 18.41 -12.52
N PHE A 185 5.64 19.35 -12.55
CA PHE A 185 5.42 20.26 -11.42
C PHE A 185 4.45 19.65 -10.42
N LEU A 186 4.83 19.71 -9.15
CA LEU A 186 3.92 19.43 -8.06
C LEU A 186 3.00 20.63 -7.84
N SER A 187 1.71 20.36 -7.80
CA SER A 187 0.69 21.35 -7.45
C SER A 187 -0.08 20.88 -6.22
N TYR A 188 -0.34 21.82 -5.33
CA TYR A 188 -1.32 21.69 -4.27
C TYR A 188 -2.66 22.19 -4.78
N TYR A 189 -3.70 21.39 -4.61
CA TYR A 189 -5.07 21.76 -4.95
C TYR A 189 -5.88 21.82 -3.68
N PHE A 190 -6.73 22.83 -3.56
CA PHE A 190 -7.68 22.93 -2.47
C PHE A 190 -9.08 23.19 -2.98
N ALA A 191 -10.04 22.60 -2.29
CA ALA A 191 -11.45 22.85 -2.50
C ALA A 191 -12.03 23.55 -1.28
N ALA A 192 -12.66 24.69 -1.49
CA ALA A 192 -13.52 25.34 -0.50
C ALA A 192 -14.88 25.62 -1.16
N ASP A 193 -15.98 25.30 -0.48
CA ASP A 193 -17.34 25.45 -1.04
C ASP A 193 -17.51 24.79 -2.43
N ASN A 194 -16.91 23.61 -2.64
CA ASN A 194 -16.87 22.88 -3.92
C ASN A 194 -16.17 23.62 -5.07
N LYS A 195 -15.40 24.67 -4.80
CA LYS A 195 -14.59 25.38 -5.80
C LYS A 195 -13.13 25.02 -5.63
N TRP A 196 -12.52 24.61 -6.73
CA TRP A 196 -11.14 24.17 -6.76
C TRP A 196 -10.20 25.29 -7.20
N GLU A 197 -9.13 25.45 -6.45
CA GLU A 197 -8.00 26.30 -6.77
C GLU A 197 -6.71 25.48 -6.69
N SER A 198 -5.65 25.97 -7.34
CA SER A 198 -4.35 25.29 -7.37
C SER A 198 -3.21 26.26 -7.14
N ILE A 199 -2.22 25.81 -6.39
CA ILE A 199 -0.99 26.51 -6.09
C ILE A 199 0.17 25.65 -6.60
N ALA A 200 0.95 26.18 -7.54
CA ALA A 200 2.18 25.54 -7.96
C ALA A 200 3.19 25.55 -6.80
N LEU A 201 3.87 24.43 -6.59
CA LEU A 201 4.92 24.29 -5.58
C LEU A 201 6.29 24.21 -6.27
N PRO A 202 6.86 25.34 -6.73
CA PRO A 202 8.12 25.36 -7.46
C PRO A 202 9.31 24.81 -6.66
N GLN A 203 9.17 24.69 -5.34
CA GLN A 203 10.15 24.08 -4.44
C GLN A 203 10.39 22.59 -4.73
N PHE A 204 9.51 21.94 -5.50
CA PHE A 204 9.62 20.53 -5.86
C PHE A 204 9.79 20.33 -7.38
N SER A 205 10.30 21.32 -8.10
CA SER A 205 10.67 21.14 -9.51
C SER A 205 11.90 20.24 -9.62
N THR A 206 11.79 19.17 -10.40
CA THR A 206 12.93 18.30 -10.77
C THR A 206 13.14 18.37 -12.26
N ASP A 207 14.37 18.61 -12.71
CA ASP A 207 14.73 18.52 -14.13
C ASP A 207 14.74 17.05 -14.61
N SER A 208 14.84 16.11 -13.67
CA SER A 208 14.96 14.67 -13.90
C SER A 208 13.63 13.89 -13.84
N GLY A 209 12.53 14.59 -13.59
CA GLY A 209 11.21 14.01 -13.31
C GLY A 209 11.10 13.47 -11.87
N PHE A 210 9.87 13.38 -11.35
CA PHE A 210 9.62 12.79 -10.03
C PHE A 210 9.97 11.30 -10.07
N GLY A 211 11.18 10.94 -9.61
CA GLY A 211 11.72 9.58 -9.59
C GLY A 211 11.03 8.63 -8.60
N GLY A 212 9.70 8.53 -8.66
CA GLY A 212 8.88 7.58 -7.90
C GLY A 212 8.86 7.82 -6.38
N GLN A 213 9.29 8.98 -5.88
CA GLN A 213 9.24 9.27 -4.45
C GLN A 213 7.81 9.63 -4.02
N PRO A 214 7.33 9.15 -2.86
CA PRO A 214 6.03 9.52 -2.36
C PRO A 214 6.01 11.02 -2.05
N VAL A 215 5.02 11.71 -2.60
CA VAL A 215 4.63 13.03 -2.10
C VAL A 215 3.65 12.75 -0.97
N LEU A 216 3.96 13.26 0.21
CA LEU A 216 3.12 13.11 1.38
C LEU A 216 2.34 14.41 1.61
N LEU A 217 1.09 14.26 2.03
CA LEU A 217 0.22 15.36 2.41
C LEU A 217 -0.29 15.12 3.82
N ASP A 218 -0.17 16.11 4.68
CA ASP A 218 -0.86 16.11 5.96
C ASP A 218 -1.41 17.49 6.28
N CYS A 219 -2.62 17.58 6.80
CA CYS A 219 -3.31 18.84 6.99
C CYS A 219 -3.83 18.98 8.40
N SER A 220 -3.83 20.21 8.90
CA SER A 220 -4.46 20.54 10.17
C SER A 220 -5.96 20.27 10.10
N SER A 221 -6.50 19.65 11.15
CA SER A 221 -7.94 19.47 11.32
C SER A 221 -8.67 20.74 11.78
N THR A 222 -7.94 21.81 12.11
CA THR A 222 -8.49 23.04 12.70
C THR A 222 -8.15 24.31 11.93
N SER A 223 -7.33 24.20 10.88
CA SER A 223 -6.90 25.32 10.07
C SER A 223 -6.65 24.86 8.64
N LEU A 224 -6.70 25.79 7.69
CA LEU A 224 -6.40 25.52 6.27
C LEU A 224 -4.89 25.38 5.98
N HIS A 225 -4.12 24.87 6.94
CA HIS A 225 -2.68 24.68 6.80
C HIS A 225 -2.39 23.22 6.48
N CYS A 226 -1.57 23.00 5.45
CA CYS A 226 -1.13 21.67 5.04
C CYS A 226 0.39 21.61 4.91
N LEU A 227 0.96 20.46 5.25
CA LEU A 227 2.32 20.08 4.97
C LEU A 227 2.34 19.23 3.71
N VAL A 228 3.20 19.61 2.77
CA VAL A 228 3.53 18.83 1.59
C VAL A 228 4.99 18.43 1.70
N ALA A 229 5.26 17.13 1.75
CA ALA A 229 6.62 16.62 1.67
C ALA A 229 6.90 16.07 0.29
N GLY A 230 8.09 16.38 -0.22
CA GLY A 230 8.55 15.91 -1.52
C GLY A 230 10.07 15.92 -1.58
N THR A 231 10.59 15.33 -2.66
CA THR A 231 12.02 15.29 -2.95
C THR A 231 12.27 16.12 -4.20
N ASP A 232 13.29 16.98 -4.18
CA ASP A 232 13.88 17.54 -5.39
C ASP A 232 15.27 16.89 -5.65
N ASP A 233 15.94 17.27 -6.73
CA ASP A 233 17.24 16.69 -7.11
C ASP A 233 18.35 16.88 -6.04
N ASN A 234 18.16 17.79 -5.08
CA ASN A 234 19.22 18.23 -4.16
C ASN A 234 18.86 18.06 -2.67
N ALA A 235 17.58 17.99 -2.33
CA ALA A 235 17.10 18.01 -0.95
C ALA A 235 15.71 17.38 -0.83
N ARG A 236 15.37 16.98 0.39
CA ARG A 236 14.00 16.60 0.74
C ARG A 236 13.41 17.69 1.60
N ARG A 237 12.26 18.20 1.17
CA ARG A 237 11.64 19.37 1.76
C ARG A 237 10.26 19.07 2.27
N ILE A 238 9.89 19.78 3.32
CA ILE A 238 8.50 19.94 3.74
C ILE A 238 8.15 21.40 3.55
N VAL A 239 7.11 21.63 2.75
CA VAL A 239 6.54 22.93 2.50
C VAL A 239 5.21 23.00 3.23
N GLU A 240 5.08 23.99 4.10
CA GLU A 240 3.81 24.43 4.64
C GLU A 240 3.10 25.29 3.58
N VAL A 241 1.83 24.96 3.32
CA VAL A 241 0.89 25.74 2.50
C VAL A 241 -0.17 26.30 3.43
N GLY A 242 -0.24 27.62 3.54
CA GLY A 242 -1.24 28.32 4.35
C GLY A 242 -2.58 28.47 3.62
N GLY A 243 -3.64 28.80 4.37
CA GLY A 243 -4.98 29.01 3.82
C GLY A 243 -5.13 30.22 2.89
N ASP A 244 -4.16 31.13 2.90
CA ASP A 244 -4.04 32.25 1.97
C ASP A 244 -3.24 31.89 0.70
N GLY A 245 -2.82 30.63 0.59
CA GLY A 245 -1.99 30.10 -0.47
C GLY A 245 -0.50 30.44 -0.38
N ASN A 246 -0.06 31.11 0.69
CA ASN A 246 1.36 31.33 0.90
C ASN A 246 2.07 30.02 1.22
N THR A 247 3.30 29.89 0.71
CA THR A 247 4.12 28.69 0.92
C THR A 247 5.39 29.02 1.70
N LYS A 248 5.80 28.11 2.57
CA LYS A 248 6.98 28.26 3.43
C LYS A 248 7.69 26.91 3.60
N VAL A 249 8.99 26.86 3.36
CA VAL A 249 9.80 25.67 3.68
C VAL A 249 9.98 25.58 5.20
N VAL A 250 9.56 24.47 5.80
CA VAL A 250 9.63 24.20 7.25
C VAL A 250 10.57 23.06 7.60
N PHE A 251 10.97 22.26 6.61
CA PHE A 251 12.01 21.25 6.73
C PHE A 251 12.82 21.23 5.45
N ASP A 252 14.14 21.21 5.58
CA ASP A 252 15.08 21.13 4.45
C ASP A 252 16.31 20.37 4.93
N GLN A 253 16.37 19.08 4.64
CA GLN A 253 17.45 18.19 5.03
C GLN A 253 17.81 17.24 3.88
N PRO A 254 19.05 16.73 3.82
CA PRO A 254 19.46 15.76 2.81
C PRO A 254 18.92 14.35 3.08
N THR A 255 18.32 14.10 4.25
CA THR A 255 17.85 12.78 4.68
C THR A 255 16.57 12.37 3.98
N ALA A 256 16.23 11.09 4.08
CA ALA A 256 14.94 10.63 3.58
C ALA A 256 13.77 11.28 4.31
N ILE A 257 12.62 11.36 3.66
CA ILE A 257 11.34 11.64 4.33
C ILE A 257 10.49 10.41 4.03
N SER A 258 10.23 9.60 5.05
CA SER A 258 9.37 8.41 4.94
C SER A 258 7.94 8.73 5.35
N VAL A 259 7.76 9.60 6.35
CA VAL A 259 6.44 9.94 6.89
C VAL A 259 6.40 11.38 7.39
N ILE A 260 5.21 11.99 7.43
CA ILE A 260 4.96 13.29 8.05
C ILE A 260 3.65 13.27 8.84
N ALA A 261 3.63 13.94 9.98
CA ALA A 261 2.41 14.39 10.63
C ALA A 261 2.64 15.78 11.23
N GLY A 262 1.73 16.71 10.99
CA GLY A 262 1.79 18.08 11.43
C GLY A 262 0.64 18.50 12.33
N TYR A 263 0.78 19.71 12.84
CA TYR A 263 -0.30 20.51 13.43
C TYR A 263 -1.04 19.80 14.57
N SER A 264 -0.30 19.33 15.58
CA SER A 264 -0.92 19.21 16.90
C SER A 264 -1.53 20.57 17.30
N PRO A 265 -2.52 20.62 18.21
CA PRO A 265 -3.05 21.90 18.70
C PRO A 265 -1.96 22.76 19.37
N ALA A 266 -0.84 22.14 19.76
CA ALA A 266 0.35 22.79 20.31
C ALA A 266 1.37 23.22 19.24
N GLY A 267 1.11 22.99 17.95
CA GLY A 267 2.01 23.34 16.84
C GLY A 267 3.13 22.33 16.58
N GLU A 268 3.04 21.13 17.15
CA GLU A 268 4.06 20.08 16.99
C GLU A 268 4.02 19.48 15.58
N MET A 269 5.20 19.16 15.07
CA MET A 269 5.42 18.45 13.83
C MET A 269 6.29 17.23 14.04
N PHE A 270 6.02 16.19 13.27
CA PHE A 270 6.71 14.91 13.27
C PHE A 270 7.13 14.54 11.85
N VAL A 271 8.37 14.06 11.70
CA VAL A 271 8.94 13.67 10.42
C VAL A 271 9.71 12.39 10.60
N GLY A 272 9.42 11.37 9.82
CA GLY A 272 10.26 10.19 9.73
C GLY A 272 11.36 10.40 8.70
N ASP A 273 12.62 10.25 9.11
CA ASP A 273 13.76 10.47 8.20
C ASP A 273 14.26 9.19 7.50
N GLY A 274 13.47 8.11 7.57
CA GLY A 274 13.81 6.75 7.17
C GLY A 274 14.63 5.97 8.21
N VAL A 275 15.24 6.64 9.18
CA VAL A 275 16.02 6.04 10.27
C VAL A 275 15.30 6.17 11.60
N GLN A 276 14.71 7.33 11.89
CA GLN A 276 14.09 7.64 13.18
C GLN A 276 12.93 8.61 12.99
N LEU A 277 12.11 8.73 14.04
CA LEU A 277 11.11 9.80 14.13
C LEU A 277 11.73 11.07 14.72
N LEU A 278 11.57 12.18 14.03
CA LEU A 278 11.97 13.52 14.47
C LEU A 278 10.75 14.30 14.94
N ARG A 279 10.92 15.14 15.95
CA ARG A 279 9.90 16.08 16.45
C ARG A 279 10.40 17.51 16.40
N SER A 280 9.51 18.43 16.06
CA SER A 280 9.75 19.87 16.15
C SER A 280 8.56 20.59 16.75
N SER A 281 8.82 21.47 17.73
CA SER A 281 7.83 22.35 18.34
C SER A 281 7.87 23.79 17.78
N ASP A 282 8.89 24.11 17.00
CA ASP A 282 9.12 25.45 16.42
C ASP A 282 9.29 25.43 14.89
N GLN A 283 9.17 24.25 14.28
CA GLN A 283 9.35 24.00 12.84
C GLN A 283 10.73 24.38 12.32
N ARG A 284 11.73 24.44 13.21
CA ARG A 284 13.10 24.86 12.88
C ARG A 284 14.12 23.90 13.47
N THR A 285 13.90 23.50 14.71
CA THR A 285 14.74 22.56 15.43
C THR A 285 14.06 21.20 15.46
N TRP A 286 14.84 20.16 15.13
CA TRP A 286 14.34 18.79 15.01
C TRP A 286 15.10 17.93 15.99
N THR A 287 14.37 17.31 16.92
CA THR A 287 14.94 16.44 17.96
C THR A 287 14.49 15.01 17.69
N PRO A 288 15.40 14.03 17.68
CA PRO A 288 15.02 12.63 17.52
C PRO A 288 14.21 12.14 18.72
N ILE A 289 13.17 11.35 18.43
CA ILE A 289 12.42 10.57 19.41
C ILE A 289 13.06 9.18 19.46
N PHE A 290 13.70 8.87 20.59
CA PHE A 290 14.31 7.57 20.79
C PHE A 290 13.28 6.45 20.93
N GLY A 291 13.58 5.28 20.37
CA GLY A 291 12.73 4.08 20.45
C GLY A 291 11.70 3.94 19.33
N ILE A 292 11.69 4.86 18.36
CA ILE A 292 10.90 4.76 17.14
C ILE A 292 11.84 4.85 15.94
N ASP A 293 12.31 3.68 15.52
CA ASP A 293 13.23 3.53 14.40
C ASP A 293 12.48 3.17 13.11
N SER A 294 12.97 3.67 11.99
CA SER A 294 12.43 3.46 10.65
C SER A 294 10.89 3.58 10.57
N PRO A 295 10.33 4.75 10.90
CA PRO A 295 8.89 4.95 10.83
C PRO A 295 8.40 4.84 9.38
N THR A 296 7.34 4.05 9.17
CA THR A 296 6.73 3.73 7.88
C THR A 296 5.35 4.34 7.71
N CYS A 297 4.70 4.68 8.82
CA CYS A 297 3.50 5.50 8.83
C CYS A 297 3.49 6.41 10.06
N ILE A 298 2.75 7.52 9.98
CA ILE A 298 2.30 8.26 11.15
C ILE A 298 0.89 8.76 10.87
N SER A 299 0.02 8.66 11.85
CA SER A 299 -1.38 9.06 11.70
C SER A 299 -1.87 9.69 13.00
N ARG A 300 -2.63 10.77 12.87
CA ARG A 300 -3.30 11.39 13.99
C ARG A 300 -4.79 11.06 13.94
N LEU A 301 -5.29 10.42 14.99
CA LEU A 301 -6.69 10.01 15.10
C LEU A 301 -7.27 10.69 16.35
N GLY A 302 -7.84 11.88 16.17
CA GLY A 302 -8.28 12.73 17.27
C GLY A 302 -7.10 13.36 18.04
N GLU A 303 -7.01 13.07 19.33
CA GLU A 303 -5.91 13.53 20.20
C GLU A 303 -4.74 12.54 20.26
N GLU A 304 -4.88 11.40 19.60
CA GLU A 304 -3.91 10.31 19.63
C GLU A 304 -3.04 10.34 18.39
N PHE A 305 -1.74 10.09 18.57
CA PHE A 305 -0.82 9.80 17.48
C PHE A 305 -0.51 8.32 17.44
N PHE A 306 -0.43 7.78 16.23
CA PHE A 306 -0.03 6.40 15.95
C PHE A 306 1.16 6.44 15.01
N VAL A 307 2.19 5.64 15.29
CA VAL A 307 3.36 5.49 14.41
C VAL A 307 3.57 4.03 14.12
N CYS A 308 3.60 3.70 12.82
CA CYS A 308 4.08 2.41 12.35
C CYS A 308 5.59 2.47 12.22
N SER A 309 6.27 1.42 12.62
CA SER A 309 7.71 1.25 12.42
C SER A 309 7.97 -0.12 11.80
N ASN A 310 9.10 -0.25 11.11
CA ASN A 310 9.57 -1.57 10.72
C ASN A 310 9.96 -2.35 11.99
N PRO A 311 9.48 -3.59 12.22
CA PRO A 311 9.88 -4.41 13.35
C PRO A 311 11.37 -4.76 13.29
N TYR A 312 12.24 -3.94 13.88
CA TYR A 312 13.60 -4.37 14.19
C TYR A 312 13.63 -4.96 15.60
N LEU A 313 14.16 -6.17 15.70
CA LEU A 313 14.38 -6.89 16.94
C LEU A 313 15.17 -6.04 17.96
N PRO A 314 14.93 -6.21 19.27
CA PRO A 314 14.22 -7.33 19.90
C PRO A 314 12.70 -7.16 20.05
N ASP A 315 12.14 -5.98 19.81
CA ASP A 315 10.78 -5.68 20.32
C ASP A 315 9.66 -5.74 19.27
N SER A 316 9.99 -5.86 17.97
CA SER A 316 9.06 -6.15 16.86
C SER A 316 7.76 -5.32 16.85
N PHE A 317 7.85 -4.00 16.83
CA PHE A 317 6.65 -3.15 16.89
C PHE A 317 5.91 -3.04 15.56
N LEU A 318 4.58 -3.19 15.64
CA LEU A 318 3.65 -2.91 14.54
C LEU A 318 3.20 -1.45 14.55
N VAL A 319 2.66 -1.00 15.69
CA VAL A 319 2.11 0.34 15.91
C VAL A 319 2.36 0.79 17.34
N THR A 320 2.97 1.96 17.50
CA THR A 320 3.10 2.66 18.78
C THR A 320 2.10 3.80 18.87
N LYS A 321 1.78 4.25 20.08
CA LYS A 321 0.81 5.32 20.30
C LYS A 321 1.29 6.35 21.29
N SER A 322 0.92 7.59 21.05
CA SER A 322 1.04 8.69 22.00
C SER A 322 -0.31 9.33 22.26
N THR A 323 -0.56 9.69 23.51
CA THR A 323 -1.78 10.39 23.97
C THR A 323 -1.49 11.79 24.51
N ASP A 324 -0.23 12.23 24.46
CA ASP A 324 0.27 13.48 25.02
C ASP A 324 0.99 14.32 23.96
N ASN A 325 0.50 14.28 22.72
CA ASN A 325 1.07 14.96 21.56
C ASN A 325 2.54 14.59 21.30
N GLY A 326 2.86 13.29 21.33
CA GLY A 326 4.19 12.75 21.05
C GLY A 326 5.22 13.03 22.14
N GLY A 327 4.78 13.34 23.36
CA GLY A 327 5.65 13.49 24.54
C GLY A 327 6.18 12.13 25.02
N THR A 328 5.29 11.17 25.12
CA THR A 328 5.56 9.78 25.49
C THR A 328 4.87 8.84 24.51
N TRP A 329 5.50 7.68 24.30
CA TRP A 329 5.00 6.66 23.38
C TRP A 329 4.82 5.36 24.15
N SER A 330 3.59 4.87 24.19
CA SER A 330 3.28 3.54 24.70
C SER A 330 3.76 2.51 23.69
N VAL A 331 4.61 1.62 24.19
CA VAL A 331 5.51 0.79 23.40
C VAL A 331 4.78 -0.25 22.55
N THR A 332 3.52 -0.60 22.82
CA THR A 332 2.83 -1.60 21.99
C THR A 332 1.32 -1.43 22.13
N ILE A 333 0.61 -1.18 21.03
CA ILE A 333 -0.81 -1.57 20.97
C ILE A 333 -0.91 -2.97 20.37
N HIS A 334 -0.06 -3.28 19.38
CA HIS A 334 -0.17 -4.50 18.59
C HIS A 334 1.20 -5.07 18.19
N ARG A 335 1.31 -6.40 18.20
CA ARG A 335 2.42 -7.19 17.62
C ARG A 335 1.89 -8.16 16.57
N PHE A 336 2.76 -8.65 15.69
CA PHE A 336 2.35 -9.63 14.68
C PHE A 336 1.93 -10.97 15.30
N ASP A 337 2.51 -11.38 16.43
CA ASP A 337 2.12 -12.60 17.16
C ASP A 337 0.78 -12.45 17.92
N GLU A 338 0.17 -11.27 17.91
CA GLU A 338 -1.15 -11.00 18.50
C GLU A 338 -2.29 -11.08 17.47
N ILE A 339 -1.99 -11.38 16.19
CA ILE A 339 -3.04 -11.61 15.19
C ILE A 339 -3.79 -12.89 15.56
N VAL A 340 -5.09 -12.75 15.83
CA VAL A 340 -5.91 -13.82 16.42
C VAL A 340 -6.34 -14.82 15.36
N SER A 341 -6.84 -14.34 14.23
CA SER A 341 -7.36 -15.17 13.13
C SER A 341 -7.64 -14.33 11.90
N LEU A 342 -8.15 -14.96 10.85
CA LEU A 342 -8.90 -14.26 9.81
C LEU A 342 -10.11 -13.51 10.38
N GLN A 343 -10.58 -12.51 9.63
CA GLN A 343 -11.86 -11.86 9.88
C GLN A 343 -12.99 -12.90 9.94
N LYS A 344 -13.92 -12.74 10.88
CA LYS A 344 -14.98 -13.73 11.14
C LYS A 344 -15.97 -13.78 9.98
N CYS A 345 -15.87 -14.82 9.17
CA CYS A 345 -16.74 -15.07 8.02
C CYS A 345 -17.29 -16.49 8.04
N SER A 346 -18.29 -16.78 7.19
CA SER A 346 -18.70 -18.16 6.96
C SER A 346 -17.59 -18.94 6.25
N ALA A 347 -17.50 -20.25 6.50
CA ALA A 347 -16.43 -21.09 5.96
C ALA A 347 -16.42 -21.15 4.42
N ASP A 348 -17.55 -20.87 3.78
CA ASP A 348 -17.73 -20.80 2.32
C ASP A 348 -17.57 -19.38 1.74
N SER A 349 -17.27 -18.38 2.58
CA SER A 349 -17.03 -17.00 2.13
C SER A 349 -15.80 -16.91 1.22
N GLN A 350 -15.77 -15.88 0.38
CA GLN A 350 -14.61 -15.61 -0.48
C GLN A 350 -13.36 -15.40 0.37
N LEU A 351 -13.47 -14.68 1.49
CA LEU A 351 -12.35 -14.47 2.40
C LEU A 351 -11.79 -15.79 2.93
N SER A 352 -12.63 -16.66 3.48
CA SER A 352 -12.18 -17.94 4.03
C SER A 352 -11.49 -18.80 2.97
N VAL A 353 -12.01 -18.80 1.74
CA VAL A 353 -11.41 -19.55 0.63
C VAL A 353 -10.08 -18.93 0.18
N ASN A 354 -10.04 -17.62 -0.03
CA ASN A 354 -8.89 -16.92 -0.59
C ASN A 354 -7.75 -16.78 0.42
N CYS A 355 -8.07 -16.61 1.71
CA CYS A 355 -7.10 -16.34 2.76
C CYS A 355 -6.66 -17.57 3.55
N ALA A 356 -7.24 -18.76 3.36
CA ALA A 356 -6.87 -19.96 4.13
C ALA A 356 -5.37 -20.29 4.02
N ALA A 357 -4.86 -20.41 2.78
CA ALA A 357 -3.44 -20.74 2.58
C ALA A 357 -2.48 -19.60 2.99
N PRO A 358 -2.73 -18.32 2.63
CA PRO A 358 -1.95 -17.19 3.12
C PRO A 358 -1.92 -17.10 4.65
N TRP A 359 -3.06 -17.36 5.32
CA TRP A 359 -3.15 -17.32 6.77
C TRP A 359 -2.24 -18.35 7.44
N THR A 360 -2.29 -19.61 7.00
CA THR A 360 -1.43 -20.65 7.59
C THR A 360 0.06 -20.33 7.44
N GLN A 361 0.45 -19.78 6.29
CA GLN A 361 1.83 -19.36 6.07
C GLN A 361 2.22 -18.19 6.98
N LEU A 362 1.38 -17.14 7.06
CA LEU A 362 1.62 -15.98 7.93
C LEU A 362 1.64 -16.37 9.41
N ALA A 363 0.70 -17.23 9.85
CA ALA A 363 0.64 -17.72 11.22
C ALA A 363 1.94 -18.45 11.60
N SER A 364 2.43 -19.33 10.72
CA SER A 364 3.71 -20.00 10.89
C SER A 364 4.87 -18.99 10.94
N ASP A 365 4.91 -18.02 10.03
CA ASP A 365 6.00 -17.03 9.95
C ASP A 365 6.07 -16.12 11.18
N PHE A 366 4.92 -15.83 11.79
CA PHE A 366 4.81 -15.03 13.01
C PHE A 366 4.87 -15.85 14.30
N GLY A 367 4.93 -17.18 14.22
CA GLY A 367 4.86 -18.04 15.40
C GLY A 367 3.52 -17.95 16.14
N ILE A 368 2.44 -17.61 15.43
CA ILE A 368 1.08 -17.63 15.96
C ILE A 368 0.68 -19.10 16.10
N GLU A 369 0.35 -19.53 17.31
CA GLU A 369 -0.21 -20.85 17.54
C GLU A 369 -1.60 -20.89 16.86
N GLU A 370 -1.71 -21.63 15.76
CA GLU A 370 -3.00 -21.80 15.08
C GLU A 370 -3.99 -22.41 16.08
N ILE A 371 -4.97 -21.61 16.51
CA ILE A 371 -6.12 -22.13 17.23
C ILE A 371 -6.90 -22.95 16.19
N PRO A 372 -7.08 -24.27 16.38
CA PRO A 372 -7.85 -25.08 15.45
C PRO A 372 -9.22 -24.43 15.27
N ASP A 373 -9.49 -23.98 14.05
CA ASP A 373 -10.68 -23.20 13.75
C ASP A 373 -11.91 -23.93 14.30
N ALA A 374 -12.67 -23.27 15.19
CA ALA A 374 -13.88 -23.83 15.79
C ALA A 374 -15.00 -24.08 14.76
N GLY A 375 -14.75 -23.75 13.49
CA GLY A 375 -15.62 -23.93 12.35
C GLY A 375 -15.12 -24.93 11.31
N SER A 376 -14.04 -25.68 11.55
CA SER A 376 -13.75 -26.85 10.72
C SER A 376 -15.01 -27.71 10.75
N PRO A 377 -15.72 -27.89 9.61
CA PRO A 377 -16.96 -28.64 9.61
C PRO A 377 -16.61 -29.98 10.23
N SER A 378 -17.19 -30.28 11.39
CA SER A 378 -16.98 -31.57 12.04
C SER A 378 -17.16 -32.59 10.94
N GLU A 379 -16.15 -33.41 10.70
CA GLU A 379 -16.21 -34.59 9.85
C GLU A 379 -17.27 -35.50 10.49
N GLY A 380 -18.52 -35.14 10.28
CA GLY A 380 -19.68 -35.80 10.82
C GLY A 380 -19.86 -37.03 9.98
N ASP A 381 -19.45 -38.15 10.53
CA ASP A 381 -19.97 -39.49 10.31
C ASP A 381 -20.88 -39.59 9.06
N VAL A 382 -20.26 -39.71 7.89
CA VAL A 382 -20.96 -40.22 6.70
C VAL A 382 -21.20 -41.70 6.95
N GLN A 383 -22.31 -41.98 7.62
CA GLN A 383 -22.86 -43.32 7.70
C GLN A 383 -23.21 -43.77 6.27
N PRO A 384 -22.74 -44.93 5.79
CA PRO A 384 -22.95 -45.35 4.41
C PRO A 384 -24.43 -45.70 4.21
N THR A 385 -25.18 -44.81 3.57
CA THR A 385 -26.50 -45.15 3.02
C THR A 385 -26.31 -45.95 1.75
N ASP A 386 -26.50 -47.26 1.90
CA ASP A 386 -26.72 -48.24 0.85
C ASP A 386 -27.88 -47.78 -0.05
N THR A 387 -27.60 -47.41 -1.30
CA THR A 387 -28.63 -47.16 -2.31
C THR A 387 -28.34 -47.91 -3.59
N SER A 388 -29.24 -48.85 -3.84
CA SER A 388 -29.37 -49.71 -4.99
C SER A 388 -29.50 -48.97 -6.33
N LYS A 389 -28.82 -49.53 -7.33
CA LYS A 389 -29.03 -49.48 -8.79
C LYS A 389 -30.33 -48.83 -9.31
N SER A 390 -30.16 -47.90 -10.27
CA SER A 390 -30.98 -47.84 -11.49
C SER A 390 -30.15 -47.23 -12.63
N GLU A 391 -29.93 -48.03 -13.68
CA GLU A 391 -29.44 -47.60 -15.01
C GLU A 391 -30.55 -46.83 -15.75
N VAL A 392 -30.23 -45.68 -16.38
CA VAL A 392 -30.81 -45.22 -17.67
C VAL A 392 -29.79 -44.32 -18.39
N GLU A 393 -29.78 -44.45 -19.71
CA GLU A 393 -28.81 -44.06 -20.75
C GLU A 393 -28.64 -42.55 -21.07
N ASP A 394 -27.43 -42.26 -21.56
CA ASP A 394 -26.96 -41.32 -22.61
C ASP A 394 -27.78 -40.11 -23.11
N SER A 395 -27.16 -38.91 -22.98
CA SER A 395 -26.94 -37.98 -24.10
C SER A 395 -25.93 -36.87 -23.74
N PRO A 396 -24.96 -36.51 -24.61
CA PRO A 396 -23.93 -35.54 -24.30
C PRO A 396 -24.31 -34.12 -24.73
N SER A 397 -24.21 -33.17 -23.79
CA SER A 397 -24.13 -31.74 -24.08
C SER A 397 -22.84 -31.21 -23.45
N ALA A 398 -21.89 -30.79 -24.28
CA ALA A 398 -20.59 -30.32 -23.84
C ALA A 398 -20.70 -28.97 -23.08
N PRO A 399 -20.05 -28.82 -21.92
CA PRO A 399 -19.91 -27.51 -21.27
C PRO A 399 -18.75 -26.71 -21.89
N PRO A 400 -18.77 -25.36 -21.76
CA PRO A 400 -17.71 -24.51 -22.26
C PRO A 400 -16.42 -24.74 -21.46
N LYS A 401 -15.30 -24.84 -22.18
CA LYS A 401 -13.95 -24.92 -21.60
C LYS A 401 -13.62 -23.63 -20.88
N THR A 402 -13.61 -23.64 -19.55
CA THR A 402 -12.87 -22.67 -18.74
C THR A 402 -11.40 -23.09 -18.74
N ASN A 403 -10.53 -22.24 -19.27
CA ASN A 403 -9.09 -22.43 -19.16
C ASN A 403 -8.68 -22.30 -17.69
N PRO A 404 -7.86 -23.21 -17.13
CA PRO A 404 -7.21 -22.98 -15.85
C PRO A 404 -6.23 -21.81 -16.05
N GLY A 405 -6.46 -20.71 -15.34
CA GLY A 405 -5.50 -19.63 -15.27
C GLY A 405 -4.23 -20.13 -14.58
N GLU A 406 -3.11 -20.01 -15.28
CA GLU A 406 -1.78 -20.21 -14.70
C GLU A 406 -1.57 -19.17 -13.59
N SER A 407 -1.75 -19.58 -12.34
CA SER A 407 -1.31 -18.86 -11.16
C SER A 407 0.21 -19.08 -10.98
N GLY A 408 1.01 -18.50 -11.87
CA GLY A 408 2.45 -18.42 -11.68
C GLY A 408 2.78 -17.26 -10.74
N CYS A 409 3.54 -17.52 -9.67
CA CYS A 409 4.12 -16.47 -8.82
C CYS A 409 5.03 -15.59 -9.67
N VAL A 410 4.53 -14.44 -10.16
CA VAL A 410 5.35 -13.41 -10.80
C VAL A 410 5.84 -12.46 -9.70
N THR A 411 7.13 -12.51 -9.41
CA THR A 411 7.82 -11.53 -8.58
C THR A 411 7.88 -10.18 -9.32
N HIS A 412 6.81 -9.40 -9.22
CA HIS A 412 6.82 -8.01 -9.68
C HIS A 412 7.46 -7.13 -8.60
N SER A 413 8.78 -6.94 -8.70
CA SER A 413 9.35 -5.65 -8.27
C SER A 413 8.77 -4.58 -9.22
N PRO A 414 8.20 -3.47 -8.74
CA PRO A 414 7.66 -2.45 -9.62
C PRO A 414 8.83 -1.67 -10.25
N MET A 415 9.40 -2.20 -11.33
CA MET A 415 10.00 -1.36 -12.36
C MET A 415 8.85 -0.73 -13.14
N MET A 416 8.63 0.57 -12.97
CA MET A 416 7.73 1.31 -13.85
C MET A 416 8.11 1.05 -15.32
N PRO A 417 7.14 0.88 -16.24
CA PRO A 417 7.44 0.89 -17.65
C PRO A 417 7.88 2.30 -18.03
N ILE A 418 9.18 2.50 -18.22
CA ILE A 418 9.70 3.68 -18.90
C ILE A 418 9.09 3.65 -20.31
N GLY A 419 8.16 4.56 -20.56
CA GLY A 419 7.56 4.77 -21.87
C GLY A 419 8.66 5.03 -22.89
N GLY A 420 8.93 4.05 -23.74
CA GLY A 420 9.92 4.15 -24.80
C GLY A 420 9.49 5.17 -25.84
N VAL A 421 10.16 6.31 -25.87
CA VAL A 421 10.22 7.15 -27.06
C VAL A 421 11.12 6.45 -28.06
N GLY A 422 10.55 6.07 -29.20
CA GLY A 422 11.27 5.50 -30.32
C GLY A 422 12.40 6.43 -30.79
N GLY A 423 13.62 5.92 -30.74
CA GLY A 423 14.82 6.60 -31.23
C GLY A 423 15.78 5.59 -31.82
N LEU A 424 15.60 5.34 -33.12
CA LEU A 424 16.47 4.52 -33.96
C LEU A 424 17.86 5.17 -34.05
N VAL A 425 18.81 4.76 -33.21
CA VAL A 425 20.22 5.15 -33.35
C VAL A 425 21.01 4.00 -33.95
N ILE A 426 21.42 4.26 -35.19
CA ILE A 426 22.22 3.39 -36.05
C ILE A 426 23.60 3.19 -35.44
N LEU A 427 23.99 1.92 -35.40
CA LEU A 427 25.32 1.40 -35.12
C LEU A 427 26.32 1.95 -36.18
N ALA A 428 27.22 2.85 -35.79
CA ALA A 428 28.42 3.12 -36.57
C ALA A 428 29.56 3.72 -35.72
N CYS A 429 30.74 3.14 -35.94
CA CYS A 429 32.08 3.63 -35.65
C CYS A 429 32.64 3.45 -34.23
N VAL A 430 33.92 3.14 -34.04
CA VAL A 430 35.03 2.70 -34.90
C VAL A 430 36.05 2.14 -33.90
N MET A 431 36.69 1.01 -34.23
CA MET A 431 37.89 0.58 -33.52
C MET A 431 39.01 1.59 -33.76
N THR A 432 39.53 2.21 -32.70
CA THR A 432 40.87 2.79 -32.73
C THR A 432 41.68 2.34 -31.53
N TRP A 433 42.61 1.46 -31.90
CA TRP A 433 43.78 0.98 -31.22
C TRP A 433 44.49 1.95 -30.27
N VAL A 434 44.82 1.44 -29.09
CA VAL A 434 45.80 1.95 -28.14
C VAL A 434 47.21 1.75 -28.70
N ARG A 435 47.95 2.84 -28.93
CA ARG A 435 49.42 2.87 -28.92
C ARG A 435 49.93 4.30 -28.83
N GLY A 436 50.61 4.64 -27.73
CA GLY A 436 51.24 5.95 -27.59
C GLY A 436 51.91 6.17 -26.23
N GLY A 437 53.02 5.47 -25.98
CA GLY A 437 53.88 5.73 -24.84
C GLY A 437 54.79 6.94 -25.02
N ARG A 438 55.18 7.52 -23.87
CA ARG A 438 56.37 8.38 -23.59
C ARG A 438 56.50 9.72 -24.33
N ARG A 439 56.55 10.81 -23.55
CA ARG A 439 57.80 11.37 -22.97
C ARG A 439 57.51 12.54 -22.03
N VAL A 440 58.04 12.43 -20.82
CA VAL A 440 58.33 13.55 -19.92
C VAL A 440 59.48 14.36 -20.51
N ARG A 441 59.37 15.69 -20.55
CA ARG A 441 60.52 16.59 -20.59
C ARG A 441 60.26 17.80 -19.71
N LYS A 442 61.13 17.98 -18.72
CA LYS A 442 61.33 19.21 -17.96
C LYS A 442 61.66 20.36 -18.92
N VAL A 443 61.07 21.53 -18.68
CA VAL A 443 61.78 22.75 -18.22
C VAL A 443 60.86 23.42 -17.20
#